data_AF-A0AAI9GHM8-F1
#
_entry.id   AF-A0AAI9GHM8-F1
#
_cell.length_a   1.000
_cell.length_b   1.000
_cell.length_c   1.000
_cell.angle_alpha   90.00
_cell.angle_beta   90.00
_cell.angle_gamma   90.00
#
_symmetry.space_group_name_H-M   'P 1'
#
loop_
_entity.id
_entity.type
_entity.pdbx_description
1 polymer ?
#
loop_
_entity_poly.entity_id
_entity_poly.type
_entity_poly.pdbx_seq_one_letter_code
_entity_poly.pdbx_strand_id
1 'polypeptide(L)'
;MKENLNNYHVHTTWQEILNGISLKDKKYLITGANIGLGKESAKAILSHDGCVILTVRTEEKKQTLYEELISQFDSSLFEIRLLDLASLADIRRFTKELQLEGTKLDGVLGNAGIMATDFKYTVDGFEQQFGVNHLGHFVLINRLTACLLKGARIVMMTSGAHRLSNVDLVDPNFNHREYSRWTAYGQSKSANVLFAFEFDRRWKDYNVRAFAVAPGIVLDTNLHLHLQHDDFNELAEKQDTDKVPVKSLQAGVATQIMALCHPEFANKGGIFLEHCNYSQVNGDTRQGTGVIPWVLDTEFGKKLWQLSEEMVNEVFPETAKLAYEISYGELAHNRLPQSQKLELTGIEFKTEDSIIEMFFEQETCTIEGYHHPEVSIPSIANYELIEVRDNLFFVDLLFTENTEITASIAIDFKTNKALFVLTRYQPASTPDQNAPIPLKLASNYQQYFTPAIVLTGNHQVEHSQYPHITKDLIGSRSLYCYSTSIPTVYEHIYINSHWYCYNVINGIRKGDGGCDQVSYYKFDDSTYVVTWRELLIDLSFVFVYDLDNKTTTGKGWGNLSDVNKMINIPAGAHIISLNSLNYPLNYIPT
;
A
#
# COMPACT_ATOMS: atom_id res chain seq x y z
N MET A 1 -25.70 -2.70 -19.90
CA MET A 1 -26.09 -1.38 -20.46
C MET A 1 -26.03 -0.37 -19.33
N LYS A 2 -25.10 0.58 -19.36
CA LYS A 2 -25.09 1.70 -18.40
C LYS A 2 -25.81 2.88 -19.05
N GLU A 3 -26.70 3.54 -18.29
CA GLU A 3 -27.44 4.72 -18.74
C GLU A 3 -26.45 5.83 -19.16
N ASN A 4 -26.72 6.48 -20.29
CA ASN A 4 -25.96 7.65 -20.72
C ASN A 4 -26.06 8.75 -19.65
N LEU A 5 -24.95 9.44 -19.38
CA LEU A 5 -24.97 10.66 -18.58
C LEU A 5 -25.62 11.79 -19.40
N ASN A 6 -26.95 11.82 -19.45
CA ASN A 6 -27.75 12.68 -20.34
C ASN A 6 -27.49 14.20 -20.20
N ASN A 7 -26.74 14.62 -19.19
CA ASN A 7 -26.41 16.02 -18.93
C ASN A 7 -25.07 16.49 -19.55
N TYR A 8 -24.27 15.59 -20.12
CA TYR A 8 -22.94 15.93 -20.65
C TYR A 8 -22.76 15.44 -22.10
N HIS A 9 -21.94 16.16 -22.87
CA HIS A 9 -21.69 15.88 -24.28
C HIS A 9 -20.21 16.12 -24.63
N VAL A 10 -19.88 15.88 -25.90
CA VAL A 10 -18.49 15.91 -26.39
C VAL A 10 -17.76 17.26 -26.19
N HIS A 11 -18.50 18.37 -26.16
CA HIS A 11 -17.94 19.72 -25.99
C HIS A 11 -18.06 20.26 -24.56
N THR A 12 -18.60 19.47 -23.63
CA THR A 12 -18.63 19.83 -22.21
C THR A 12 -17.22 20.09 -21.70
N THR A 13 -17.03 21.20 -21.01
CA THR A 13 -15.78 21.69 -20.43
C THR A 13 -15.59 21.20 -18.99
N TRP A 14 -14.36 21.24 -18.47
CA TRP A 14 -14.10 20.87 -17.07
C TRP A 14 -14.77 21.83 -16.08
N GLN A 15 -15.03 23.08 -16.45
CA GLN A 15 -15.79 24.03 -15.64
C GLN A 15 -17.23 23.56 -15.43
N GLU A 16 -17.89 23.07 -16.49
CA GLU A 16 -19.24 22.51 -16.40
C GLU A 16 -19.26 21.22 -15.56
N ILE A 17 -18.20 20.41 -15.62
CA ILE A 17 -18.07 19.21 -14.79
C ILE A 17 -17.90 19.55 -13.31
N LEU A 18 -17.10 20.56 -12.98
CA LEU A 18 -16.80 20.94 -11.60
C LEU A 18 -17.78 21.96 -11.01
N ASN A 19 -18.81 22.37 -11.77
CA ASN A 19 -19.81 23.30 -11.27
C ASN A 19 -20.50 22.75 -10.00
N GLY A 20 -20.36 23.47 -8.90
CA GLY A 20 -20.89 23.08 -7.59
C GLY A 20 -20.08 21.99 -6.86
N ILE A 21 -18.90 21.61 -7.37
CA ILE A 21 -18.00 20.64 -6.75
C ILE A 21 -16.80 21.38 -6.15
N SER A 22 -16.60 21.26 -4.84
CA SER A 22 -15.38 21.74 -4.18
C SER A 22 -14.35 20.62 -4.10
N LEU A 23 -13.10 20.94 -4.41
CA LEU A 23 -11.94 20.04 -4.26
C LEU A 23 -11.06 20.45 -3.08
N LYS A 24 -11.56 21.31 -2.19
CA LYS A 24 -10.86 21.73 -0.99
C LYS A 24 -10.41 20.52 -0.16
N ASP A 25 -9.19 20.60 0.37
CA ASP A 25 -8.53 19.56 1.17
C ASP A 25 -8.30 18.24 0.40
N LYS A 26 -8.48 18.22 -0.92
CA LYS A 26 -8.19 17.08 -1.79
C LYS A 26 -6.83 17.22 -2.45
N LYS A 27 -6.04 16.15 -2.48
CA LYS A 27 -4.70 16.14 -3.08
C LYS A 27 -4.59 15.15 -4.23
N TYR A 28 -4.10 15.60 -5.38
CA TYR A 28 -3.98 14.78 -6.59
C TYR A 28 -2.56 14.77 -7.12
N LEU A 29 -2.15 13.68 -7.75
CA LEU A 29 -0.88 13.60 -8.48
C LEU A 29 -1.13 13.56 -9.98
N ILE A 30 -0.46 14.42 -10.75
CA ILE A 30 -0.57 14.46 -12.22
C ILE A 30 0.80 14.25 -12.85
N THR A 31 0.92 13.21 -13.66
CA THR A 31 2.15 12.96 -14.42
C THR A 31 2.20 13.81 -15.69
N GLY A 32 3.36 14.43 -15.98
CA GLY A 32 3.58 15.15 -17.24
C GLY A 32 2.73 16.41 -17.38
N ALA A 33 2.81 17.30 -16.40
CA ALA A 33 1.93 18.46 -16.30
C ALA A 33 2.51 19.78 -16.86
N ASN A 34 3.63 19.72 -17.59
CA ASN A 34 4.26 20.93 -18.13
C ASN A 34 3.53 21.52 -19.36
N ILE A 35 2.74 20.72 -20.08
CA ILE A 35 2.05 21.11 -21.33
C ILE A 35 0.72 20.39 -21.48
N GLY A 36 -0.12 20.88 -22.42
CA GLY A 36 -1.33 20.20 -22.89
C GLY A 36 -2.32 19.83 -21.79
N LEU A 37 -2.87 18.61 -21.90
CA LEU A 37 -3.94 18.10 -21.02
C LEU A 37 -3.54 18.05 -19.54
N GLY A 38 -2.29 17.69 -19.24
CA GLY A 38 -1.81 17.59 -17.87
C GLY A 38 -1.81 18.96 -17.18
N LYS A 39 -1.29 19.99 -17.86
CA LYS A 39 -1.28 21.36 -17.35
C LYS A 39 -2.69 21.91 -17.14
N GLU A 40 -3.56 21.71 -18.13
CA GLU A 40 -4.95 22.20 -18.04
C GLU A 40 -5.75 21.45 -16.96
N SER A 41 -5.47 20.17 -16.73
CA SER A 41 -6.06 19.42 -15.60
C SER A 41 -5.61 19.96 -14.25
N ALA A 42 -4.33 20.34 -14.13
CA ALA A 42 -3.83 20.99 -12.92
C ALA A 42 -4.57 22.30 -12.64
N LYS A 43 -4.75 23.13 -13.67
CA LYS A 43 -5.54 24.37 -13.56
C LYS A 43 -6.97 24.10 -13.14
N ALA A 44 -7.63 23.08 -13.71
CA ALA A 44 -9.00 22.71 -13.33
C ALA A 44 -9.13 22.39 -11.83
N ILE A 45 -8.17 21.62 -11.29
CA ILE A 45 -8.15 21.23 -9.87
C ILE A 45 -7.83 22.45 -8.98
N LEU A 46 -6.80 23.22 -9.34
CA LEU A 46 -6.37 24.41 -8.59
C LEU A 46 -7.45 25.49 -8.54
N SER A 47 -8.20 25.69 -9.63
CA SER A 47 -9.33 26.62 -9.69
C SER A 47 -10.50 26.25 -8.78
N HIS A 48 -10.50 25.05 -8.18
CA HIS A 48 -11.53 24.56 -7.26
C HIS A 48 -10.94 24.19 -5.88
N ASP A 49 -9.87 24.87 -5.48
CA ASP A 49 -9.17 24.77 -4.19
C ASP A 49 -8.55 23.39 -3.90
N GLY A 50 -8.36 22.55 -4.92
CA GLY A 50 -7.65 21.28 -4.79
C GLY A 50 -6.14 21.43 -4.85
N CYS A 51 -5.43 20.56 -4.15
CA CYS A 51 -3.97 20.52 -4.16
C CYS A 51 -3.44 19.56 -5.24
N VAL A 52 -2.35 19.92 -5.92
CA VAL A 52 -1.73 19.07 -6.96
C VAL A 52 -0.23 18.89 -6.77
N ILE A 53 0.22 17.63 -6.85
CA ILE A 53 1.63 17.29 -7.08
C ILE A 53 1.79 17.06 -8.58
N LEU A 54 2.56 17.93 -9.21
CA LEU A 54 2.80 17.96 -10.65
C LEU A 54 4.18 17.38 -10.91
N THR A 55 4.30 16.51 -11.91
CA THR A 55 5.61 15.99 -12.28
C THR A 55 6.07 16.44 -13.67
N VAL A 56 7.36 16.72 -13.77
CA VAL A 56 8.05 17.13 -15.00
C VAL A 56 9.42 16.45 -15.08
N ARG A 57 10.00 16.40 -16.29
CA ARG A 57 11.26 15.66 -16.51
C ARG A 57 12.54 16.47 -16.25
N THR A 58 12.46 17.81 -16.29
CA THR A 58 13.66 18.67 -16.22
C THR A 58 13.42 19.87 -15.33
N GLU A 59 14.48 20.36 -14.70
CA GLU A 59 14.40 21.55 -13.82
C GLU A 59 13.98 22.79 -14.59
N GLU A 60 14.39 22.93 -15.85
CA GLU A 60 13.93 24.01 -16.74
C GLU A 60 12.40 24.01 -16.87
N LYS A 61 11.80 22.84 -17.15
CA LYS A 61 10.34 22.70 -17.26
C LYS A 61 9.64 22.95 -15.93
N LYS A 62 10.28 22.57 -14.82
CA LYS A 62 9.78 22.83 -13.47
C LYS A 62 9.72 24.32 -13.21
N GLN A 63 10.79 25.05 -13.49
CA GLN A 63 10.87 26.49 -13.30
C GLN A 63 9.83 27.23 -14.16
N THR A 64 9.74 26.90 -15.45
CA THR A 64 8.74 27.51 -16.33
C THR A 64 7.31 27.26 -15.86
N LEU A 65 7.00 26.02 -15.43
CA LEU A 65 5.67 25.69 -14.92
C LEU A 65 5.37 26.41 -13.59
N TYR A 66 6.37 26.53 -12.71
CA TYR A 66 6.23 27.23 -11.43
C TYR A 66 5.90 28.72 -11.65
N GLU A 67 6.64 29.39 -12.53
CA GLU A 67 6.41 30.80 -12.88
C GLU A 67 5.02 31.04 -13.47
N GLU A 68 4.54 30.11 -14.31
CA GLU A 68 3.19 30.20 -14.87
C GLU A 68 2.12 30.03 -13.78
N LEU A 69 2.25 29.03 -12.91
CA LEU A 69 1.21 28.72 -11.91
C LEU A 69 1.18 29.71 -10.75
N ILE A 70 2.33 30.19 -10.26
CA ILE A 70 2.38 31.13 -9.13
C ILE A 70 1.76 32.49 -9.46
N SER A 71 1.67 32.84 -10.76
CA SER A 71 0.97 34.05 -11.21
C SER A 71 -0.55 33.96 -11.13
N GLN A 72 -1.11 32.74 -10.99
CA GLN A 72 -2.54 32.46 -11.07
C GLN A 72 -3.11 31.80 -9.82
N PHE A 73 -2.28 31.10 -9.04
CA PHE A 73 -2.70 30.26 -7.91
C PHE A 73 -1.78 30.43 -6.70
N ASP A 74 -2.30 30.13 -5.52
CA ASP A 74 -1.52 30.09 -4.28
C ASP A 74 -0.47 28.97 -4.34
N SER A 75 0.80 29.29 -4.00
CA SER A 75 1.90 28.30 -3.98
C SER A 75 1.65 27.13 -3.04
N SER A 76 0.83 27.29 -2.00
CA SER A 76 0.50 26.22 -1.07
C SER A 76 -0.37 25.11 -1.68
N LEU A 77 -1.03 25.40 -2.82
CA LEU A 77 -1.90 24.44 -3.50
C LEU A 77 -1.17 23.56 -4.51
N PHE A 78 0.08 23.85 -4.88
CA PHE A 78 0.79 23.01 -5.83
C PHE A 78 2.25 22.78 -5.47
N GLU A 79 2.72 21.60 -5.85
CA GLU A 79 4.12 21.23 -5.78
C GLU A 79 4.55 20.68 -7.14
N ILE A 80 5.77 21.00 -7.59
CA ILE A 80 6.32 20.48 -8.83
C ILE A 80 7.58 19.68 -8.54
N ARG A 81 7.56 18.40 -8.90
CA ARG A 81 8.66 17.45 -8.65
C ARG A 81 9.22 16.88 -9.95
N LEU A 82 10.47 16.43 -9.89
CA LEU A 82 11.11 15.75 -11.00
C LEU A 82 10.72 14.27 -11.04
N LEU A 83 10.30 13.80 -12.21
CA LEU A 83 10.02 12.40 -12.48
C LEU A 83 10.27 12.10 -13.97
N ASP A 84 11.12 11.12 -14.24
CA ASP A 84 11.29 10.51 -15.55
C ASP A 84 10.72 9.09 -15.57
N LEU A 85 9.58 8.95 -16.25
CA LEU A 85 8.90 7.66 -16.44
C LEU A 85 9.66 6.69 -17.34
N ALA A 86 10.73 7.14 -18.01
CA ALA A 86 11.63 6.27 -18.76
C ALA A 86 12.70 5.61 -17.87
N SER A 87 12.70 5.84 -16.55
CA SER A 87 13.67 5.31 -15.59
C SER A 87 12.99 4.69 -14.37
N LEU A 88 13.04 3.37 -14.23
CA LEU A 88 12.49 2.65 -13.07
C LEU A 88 13.15 3.12 -11.76
N ALA A 89 14.46 3.41 -11.79
CA ALA A 89 15.18 3.94 -10.64
C ALA A 89 14.63 5.31 -10.19
N ASP A 90 14.29 6.18 -11.14
CA ASP A 90 13.73 7.50 -10.89
C ASP A 90 12.31 7.41 -10.28
N ILE A 91 11.48 6.52 -10.82
CA ILE A 91 10.14 6.22 -10.30
C ILE A 91 10.21 5.67 -8.87
N ARG A 92 11.12 4.73 -8.61
CA ARG A 92 11.33 4.14 -7.27
C ARG A 92 11.77 5.20 -6.26
N ARG A 93 12.70 6.09 -6.64
CA ARG A 93 13.11 7.23 -5.79
C ARG A 93 11.91 8.14 -5.49
N PHE A 94 11.21 8.58 -6.53
CA PHE A 94 10.10 9.52 -6.41
C PHE A 94 8.98 9.00 -5.48
N THR A 95 8.57 7.74 -5.69
CA THR A 95 7.52 7.12 -4.86
C THR A 95 7.97 6.92 -3.42
N LYS A 96 9.24 6.54 -3.20
CA LYS A 96 9.84 6.41 -1.86
C LYS A 96 9.87 7.73 -1.10
N GLU A 97 10.20 8.84 -1.77
CA GLU A 97 10.16 10.19 -1.16
C GLU A 97 8.75 10.54 -0.67
N LEU A 98 7.74 10.35 -1.52
CA LEU A 98 6.34 10.63 -1.14
C LEU A 98 5.85 9.75 0.02
N GLN A 99 6.25 8.49 0.05
CA GLN A 99 5.93 7.57 1.15
C GLN A 99 6.59 8.00 2.47
N LEU A 100 7.87 8.40 2.43
CA LEU A 100 8.62 8.87 3.60
C LEU A 100 8.02 10.14 4.22
N GLU A 101 7.48 11.02 3.37
CA GLU A 101 6.79 12.24 3.78
C GLU A 101 5.37 11.99 4.30
N GLY A 102 4.88 10.75 4.24
CA GLY A 102 3.50 10.42 4.64
C GLY A 102 2.45 11.01 3.70
N THR A 103 2.79 11.22 2.42
CA THR A 103 1.86 11.80 1.44
C THR A 103 0.60 10.96 1.30
N LYS A 104 -0.55 11.63 1.30
CA LYS A 104 -1.88 11.05 1.07
C LYS A 104 -2.53 11.68 -0.16
N LEU A 105 -3.10 10.86 -1.04
CA LEU A 105 -3.63 11.24 -2.35
C LEU A 105 -5.09 10.78 -2.52
N ASP A 106 -5.96 11.69 -2.91
CA ASP A 106 -7.35 11.42 -3.35
C ASP A 106 -7.42 10.94 -4.79
N GLY A 107 -6.36 11.11 -5.58
CA GLY A 107 -6.30 10.51 -6.90
C GLY A 107 -4.98 10.72 -7.62
N VAL A 108 -4.81 9.93 -8.67
CA VAL A 108 -3.65 9.97 -9.56
C VAL A 108 -4.14 10.01 -10.99
N LEU A 109 -3.63 10.97 -11.76
CA LEU A 109 -3.83 11.10 -13.19
C LEU A 109 -2.53 10.69 -13.91
N GLY A 110 -2.51 9.45 -14.41
CA GLY A 110 -1.49 8.91 -15.30
C GLY A 110 -1.62 9.50 -16.70
N ASN A 111 -1.28 10.78 -16.83
CA ASN A 111 -1.41 11.59 -18.04
C ASN A 111 -0.19 11.58 -18.96
N ALA A 112 1.02 11.39 -18.44
CA ALA A 112 2.22 11.54 -19.24
C ALA A 112 2.23 10.51 -20.37
N GLY A 113 2.78 10.90 -21.52
CA GLY A 113 3.00 9.95 -22.59
C GLY A 113 3.71 10.54 -23.78
N ILE A 114 4.22 9.64 -24.62
CA ILE A 114 4.81 9.93 -25.92
C ILE A 114 4.04 9.18 -27.00
N MET A 115 4.06 9.71 -28.22
CA MET A 115 3.17 9.26 -29.30
C MET A 115 3.93 9.12 -30.61
N ALA A 116 3.82 7.94 -31.23
CA ALA A 116 4.35 7.65 -32.56
C ALA A 116 5.81 8.16 -32.72
N THR A 117 6.67 7.81 -31.77
CA THR A 117 8.08 8.17 -31.79
C THR A 117 8.89 7.15 -32.57
N ASP A 118 10.10 7.52 -32.98
CA ASP A 118 11.09 6.57 -33.51
C ASP A 118 11.42 5.45 -32.52
N PHE A 119 11.87 4.31 -33.06
CA PHE A 119 12.29 3.17 -32.27
C PHE A 119 13.49 3.54 -31.38
N LYS A 120 13.27 3.50 -30.07
CA LYS A 120 14.27 3.75 -29.04
C LYS A 120 13.96 2.88 -27.83
N TYR A 121 14.97 2.71 -26.99
CA TYR A 121 14.81 2.09 -25.69
C TYR A 121 14.80 3.14 -24.57
N THR A 122 14.08 2.85 -23.49
CA THR A 122 14.24 3.51 -22.18
C THR A 122 15.62 3.17 -21.59
N VAL A 123 16.00 3.82 -20.47
CA VAL A 123 17.28 3.49 -19.81
C VAL A 123 17.31 2.07 -19.25
N ASP A 124 16.13 1.50 -18.97
CA ASP A 124 15.94 0.14 -18.49
C ASP A 124 15.79 -0.90 -19.64
N GLY A 125 15.91 -0.48 -20.90
CA GLY A 125 15.90 -1.39 -22.05
C GLY A 125 14.52 -1.77 -22.60
N PHE A 126 13.47 -1.01 -22.29
CA PHE A 126 12.12 -1.23 -22.84
C PHE A 126 11.86 -0.38 -24.08
N GLU A 127 11.05 -0.84 -25.02
CA GLU A 127 10.58 0.01 -26.13
C GLU A 127 9.97 1.30 -25.57
N GLN A 128 10.36 2.45 -26.12
CA GLN A 128 10.16 3.74 -25.48
C GLN A 128 8.70 4.07 -25.18
N GLN A 129 7.78 3.81 -26.12
CA GLN A 129 6.37 4.14 -25.93
C GLN A 129 5.71 3.22 -24.89
N PHE A 130 5.98 1.92 -24.93
CA PHE A 130 5.51 0.95 -23.94
C PHE A 130 6.12 1.22 -22.56
N GLY A 131 7.42 1.49 -22.50
CA GLY A 131 8.16 1.82 -21.29
C GLY A 131 7.63 3.07 -20.60
N VAL A 132 7.48 4.18 -21.33
CA VAL A 132 7.01 5.46 -20.75
C VAL A 132 5.50 5.45 -20.48
N ASN A 133 4.69 5.03 -21.46
CA ASN A 133 3.24 5.19 -21.35
C ASN A 133 2.62 4.16 -20.38
N HIS A 134 3.15 2.94 -20.34
CA HIS A 134 2.61 1.84 -19.55
C HIS A 134 3.53 1.43 -18.39
N LEU A 135 4.72 0.88 -18.64
CA LEU A 135 5.56 0.29 -17.56
C LEU A 135 5.94 1.32 -16.48
N GLY A 136 6.28 2.54 -16.87
CA GLY A 136 6.59 3.61 -15.93
C GLY A 136 5.41 3.95 -15.02
N HIS A 137 4.20 4.05 -15.59
CA HIS A 137 2.97 4.27 -14.81
C HIS A 137 2.58 3.04 -13.98
N PHE A 138 2.79 1.83 -14.51
CA PHE A 138 2.54 0.58 -13.81
C PHE A 138 3.32 0.53 -12.50
N VAL A 139 4.62 0.82 -12.53
CA VAL A 139 5.45 0.90 -11.31
C VAL A 139 5.04 2.07 -10.43
N LEU A 140 4.87 3.26 -11.01
CA LEU A 140 4.50 4.47 -10.27
C LEU A 140 3.23 4.24 -9.44
N ILE A 141 2.16 3.80 -10.08
CA ILE A 141 0.83 3.70 -9.44
C ILE A 141 0.80 2.57 -8.43
N ASN A 142 1.38 1.41 -8.73
CA ASN A 142 1.42 0.31 -7.77
C ASN A 142 2.22 0.67 -6.51
N ARG A 143 3.34 1.39 -6.66
CA ARG A 143 4.10 1.89 -5.50
C ARG A 143 3.39 3.01 -4.74
N LEU A 144 2.58 3.82 -5.41
CA LEU A 144 1.77 4.87 -4.76
C LEU A 144 0.59 4.33 -3.97
N THR A 145 0.28 3.02 -4.01
CA THR A 145 -0.88 2.43 -3.33
C THR A 145 -0.91 2.72 -1.83
N ALA A 146 0.25 2.74 -1.15
CA ALA A 146 0.39 3.14 0.25
C ALA A 146 0.09 4.63 0.54
N CYS A 147 0.15 5.47 -0.51
CA CYS A 147 -0.19 6.89 -0.45
C CYS A 147 -1.66 7.16 -0.81
N LEU A 148 -2.41 6.18 -1.33
CA LEU A 148 -3.79 6.40 -1.75
C LEU A 148 -4.74 6.45 -0.53
N LEU A 149 -5.68 7.41 -0.56
CA LEU A 149 -6.77 7.49 0.40
C LEU A 149 -7.89 6.51 0.05
N LYS A 150 -8.71 6.13 1.05
CA LYS A 150 -9.97 5.44 0.78
C LYS A 150 -10.86 6.31 -0.12
N GLY A 151 -11.40 5.72 -1.18
CA GLY A 151 -12.15 6.47 -2.20
C GLY A 151 -11.27 7.10 -3.29
N ALA A 152 -9.95 6.90 -3.23
CA ALA A 152 -9.05 7.46 -4.22
C ALA A 152 -9.29 6.90 -5.61
N ARG A 153 -9.00 7.71 -6.62
CA ARG A 153 -9.25 7.36 -8.03
C ARG A 153 -7.99 7.46 -8.87
N ILE A 154 -7.74 6.40 -9.63
CA ILE A 154 -6.68 6.34 -10.63
C ILE A 154 -7.30 6.55 -12.00
N VAL A 155 -6.79 7.52 -12.74
CA VAL A 155 -7.20 7.80 -14.12
C VAL A 155 -6.01 7.58 -15.04
N MET A 156 -6.10 6.57 -15.89
CA MET A 156 -5.10 6.27 -16.90
C MET A 156 -5.50 6.87 -18.23
N MET A 157 -4.64 7.73 -18.77
CA MET A 157 -4.88 8.32 -20.09
C MET A 157 -4.59 7.31 -21.19
N THR A 158 -5.63 7.00 -21.96
CA THR A 158 -5.55 6.20 -23.19
C THR A 158 -5.77 7.10 -24.42
N SER A 159 -6.10 6.51 -25.56
CA SER A 159 -6.38 7.21 -26.82
C SER A 159 -7.31 6.36 -27.69
N GLY A 160 -7.96 6.95 -28.69
CA GLY A 160 -8.59 6.20 -29.78
C GLY A 160 -7.61 5.25 -30.49
N ALA A 161 -6.30 5.52 -30.39
CA ALA A 161 -5.24 4.67 -30.91
C ALA A 161 -5.13 3.30 -30.21
N HIS A 162 -5.73 3.08 -29.04
CA HIS A 162 -5.76 1.75 -28.41
C HIS A 162 -6.33 0.66 -29.34
N ARG A 163 -7.12 1.07 -30.34
CA ARG A 163 -7.71 0.21 -31.36
C ARG A 163 -6.74 -0.26 -32.44
N LEU A 164 -5.58 0.39 -32.56
CA LEU A 164 -4.60 0.09 -33.62
C LEU A 164 -3.84 -1.20 -33.36
N SER A 165 -3.65 -1.57 -32.09
CA SER A 165 -2.95 -2.80 -31.71
C SER A 165 -3.35 -3.26 -30.32
N ASN A 166 -3.53 -4.57 -30.17
CA ASN A 166 -3.46 -5.19 -28.86
C ASN A 166 -1.99 -5.27 -28.38
N VAL A 167 -1.76 -5.66 -27.13
CA VAL A 167 -0.41 -5.92 -26.63
C VAL A 167 0.13 -7.22 -27.19
N ASP A 168 1.35 -7.19 -27.71
CA ASP A 168 2.10 -8.42 -27.95
C ASP A 168 2.74 -8.89 -26.64
N LEU A 169 2.17 -9.93 -26.02
CA LEU A 169 2.68 -10.46 -24.76
C LEU A 169 3.99 -11.26 -24.91
N VAL A 170 4.36 -11.62 -26.14
CA VAL A 170 5.59 -12.38 -26.43
C VAL A 170 6.72 -11.43 -26.78
N ASP A 171 6.44 -10.41 -27.60
CA ASP A 171 7.42 -9.43 -28.04
C ASP A 171 6.92 -7.97 -27.86
N PRO A 172 6.73 -7.52 -26.60
CA PRO A 172 6.29 -6.17 -26.32
C PRO A 172 7.34 -5.11 -26.72
N ASN A 173 8.61 -5.50 -26.80
CA ASN A 173 9.75 -4.62 -27.09
C ASN A 173 10.14 -4.55 -28.57
N PHE A 174 9.46 -5.28 -29.46
CA PHE A 174 9.80 -5.35 -30.90
C PHE A 174 11.21 -5.90 -31.17
N ASN A 175 11.66 -6.87 -30.38
CA ASN A 175 12.95 -7.54 -30.56
C ASN A 175 12.99 -8.47 -31.78
N HIS A 176 11.82 -8.99 -32.19
CA HIS A 176 11.68 -10.05 -33.19
C HIS A 176 10.72 -9.69 -34.33
N ARG A 177 10.31 -8.42 -34.43
CA ARG A 177 9.41 -7.91 -35.47
C ARG A 177 9.75 -6.47 -35.84
N GLU A 178 9.32 -6.05 -37.03
CA GLU A 178 9.53 -4.68 -37.48
C GLU A 178 8.76 -3.67 -36.62
N TYR A 179 9.41 -2.54 -36.33
CA TYR A 179 8.81 -1.47 -35.55
C TYR A 179 7.83 -0.65 -36.38
N SER A 180 6.62 -0.46 -35.87
CA SER A 180 5.65 0.50 -36.40
C SER A 180 5.27 1.50 -35.32
N ARG A 181 5.53 2.78 -35.56
CA ARG A 181 5.33 3.88 -34.60
C ARG A 181 3.92 3.89 -34.02
N TRP A 182 2.90 3.76 -34.88
CA TRP A 182 1.49 3.74 -34.49
C TRP A 182 1.06 2.42 -33.83
N THR A 183 1.65 1.29 -34.23
CA THR A 183 1.38 -0.01 -33.59
C THR A 183 1.91 -0.02 -32.16
N ALA A 184 3.14 0.46 -31.94
CA ALA A 184 3.75 0.61 -30.61
C ALA A 184 2.92 1.57 -29.73
N TYR A 185 2.49 2.70 -30.29
CA TYR A 185 1.61 3.63 -29.58
C TYR A 185 0.29 2.95 -29.19
N GLY A 186 -0.39 2.31 -30.14
CA GLY A 186 -1.67 1.63 -29.89
C GLY A 186 -1.56 0.52 -28.86
N GLN A 187 -0.50 -0.29 -28.93
CA GLN A 187 -0.19 -1.29 -27.91
C GLN A 187 -0.04 -0.66 -26.53
N SER A 188 0.73 0.44 -26.40
CA SER A 188 0.90 1.12 -25.12
C SER A 188 -0.42 1.67 -24.56
N LYS A 189 -1.33 2.13 -25.43
CA LYS A 189 -2.65 2.65 -25.03
C LYS A 189 -3.66 1.55 -24.73
N SER A 190 -3.55 0.38 -25.38
CA SER A 190 -4.25 -0.85 -24.98
C SER A 190 -3.80 -1.31 -23.59
N ALA A 191 -2.49 -1.28 -23.32
CA ALA A 191 -1.92 -1.66 -22.04
C ALA A 191 -2.44 -0.77 -20.89
N ASN A 192 -2.55 0.54 -21.10
CA ASN A 192 -3.14 1.46 -20.11
C ASN A 192 -4.59 1.12 -19.75
N VAL A 193 -5.40 0.68 -20.72
CA VAL A 193 -6.79 0.29 -20.46
C VAL A 193 -6.84 -1.00 -19.65
N LEU A 194 -6.10 -2.03 -20.10
CA LEU A 194 -6.00 -3.31 -19.40
C LEU A 194 -5.49 -3.14 -17.97
N PHE A 195 -4.49 -2.28 -17.76
CA PHE A 195 -3.98 -1.93 -16.45
C PHE A 195 -5.05 -1.29 -15.57
N ALA A 196 -5.78 -0.29 -16.05
CA ALA A 196 -6.82 0.36 -15.26
C ALA A 196 -7.93 -0.62 -14.84
N PHE A 197 -8.32 -1.55 -15.71
CA PHE A 197 -9.33 -2.56 -15.41
C PHE A 197 -8.83 -3.59 -14.40
N GLU A 198 -7.62 -4.10 -14.57
CA GLU A 198 -7.04 -5.07 -13.64
C GLU A 198 -6.70 -4.43 -12.28
N PHE A 199 -6.24 -3.17 -12.27
CA PHE A 199 -6.04 -2.41 -11.04
C PHE A 199 -7.37 -2.23 -10.30
N ASP A 200 -8.45 -1.81 -10.96
CA ASP A 200 -9.78 -1.72 -10.31
C ASP A 200 -10.21 -3.07 -9.74
N ARG A 201 -10.01 -4.17 -10.48
CA ARG A 201 -10.36 -5.52 -10.01
C ARG A 201 -9.63 -5.87 -8.71
N ARG A 202 -8.35 -5.49 -8.60
CA ARG A 202 -7.50 -5.77 -7.42
C ARG A 202 -7.81 -4.86 -6.23
N TRP A 203 -8.27 -3.63 -6.49
CA TRP A 203 -8.38 -2.56 -5.49
C TRP A 203 -9.82 -2.11 -5.15
N LYS A 204 -10.85 -2.54 -5.90
CA LYS A 204 -12.24 -2.12 -5.67
C LYS A 204 -12.77 -2.44 -4.28
N ASP A 205 -12.35 -3.55 -3.68
CA ASP A 205 -12.78 -3.98 -2.34
C ASP A 205 -12.17 -3.08 -1.23
N TYR A 206 -11.17 -2.27 -1.60
CA TYR A 206 -10.50 -1.25 -0.78
C TYR A 206 -11.08 0.15 -1.01
N ASN A 207 -12.15 0.24 -1.83
CA ASN A 207 -12.74 1.47 -2.31
C ASN A 207 -11.75 2.39 -3.06
N VAL A 208 -10.71 1.83 -3.66
CA VAL A 208 -9.85 2.55 -4.61
C VAL A 208 -10.26 2.13 -6.01
N ARG A 209 -10.57 3.11 -6.86
CA ARG A 209 -11.17 2.88 -8.18
C ARG A 209 -10.24 3.28 -9.30
N ALA A 210 -10.30 2.58 -10.43
CA ALA A 210 -9.51 2.93 -11.61
C ALA A 210 -10.35 3.07 -12.89
N PHE A 211 -9.93 4.00 -13.74
CA PHE A 211 -10.59 4.38 -14.98
C PHE A 211 -9.59 4.50 -16.12
N ALA A 212 -10.01 4.14 -17.32
CA ALA A 212 -9.31 4.48 -18.55
C ALA A 212 -10.06 5.62 -19.25
N VAL A 213 -9.34 6.66 -19.67
CA VAL A 213 -9.96 7.84 -20.29
C VAL A 213 -9.33 8.15 -21.64
N ALA A 214 -10.16 8.19 -22.69
CA ALA A 214 -9.78 8.74 -23.98
C ALA A 214 -10.25 10.22 -24.06
N PRO A 215 -9.33 11.18 -24.28
CA PRO A 215 -9.68 12.60 -24.26
C PRO A 215 -10.41 13.06 -25.55
N GLY A 216 -10.38 12.25 -26.60
CA GLY A 216 -10.77 12.64 -27.97
C GLY A 216 -9.62 13.33 -28.71
N ILE A 217 -9.93 13.95 -29.86
CA ILE A 217 -8.94 14.70 -30.64
C ILE A 217 -8.82 16.12 -30.07
N VAL A 218 -7.67 16.42 -29.49
CA VAL A 218 -7.35 17.74 -28.92
C VAL A 218 -6.07 18.24 -29.60
N LEU A 219 -6.23 19.19 -30.51
CA LEU A 219 -5.11 19.68 -31.33
C LEU A 219 -4.08 20.45 -30.50
N ASP A 220 -4.50 21.18 -29.46
CA ASP A 220 -3.61 22.05 -28.66
C ASP A 220 -2.78 21.31 -27.58
N THR A 221 -2.41 20.04 -27.80
CA THR A 221 -1.75 19.20 -26.78
C THR A 221 -0.22 19.12 -26.91
N ASN A 222 0.37 19.78 -27.90
CA ASN A 222 1.81 19.70 -28.26
C ASN A 222 2.35 18.28 -28.53
N LEU A 223 1.55 17.23 -28.31
CA LEU A 223 1.92 15.81 -28.46
C LEU A 223 2.16 15.41 -29.92
N HIS A 224 1.67 16.21 -30.87
CA HIS A 224 1.78 15.98 -32.29
C HIS A 224 2.91 16.80 -32.95
N LEU A 225 3.60 17.69 -32.23
CA LEU A 225 4.52 18.68 -32.82
C LEU A 225 5.73 18.06 -33.52
N HIS A 226 6.10 16.82 -33.17
CA HIS A 226 7.19 16.09 -33.82
C HIS A 226 6.75 15.28 -35.05
N LEU A 227 5.43 15.14 -35.27
CA LEU A 227 4.89 14.35 -36.38
C LEU A 227 4.91 15.14 -37.68
N GLN A 228 5.23 14.45 -38.77
CA GLN A 228 5.20 15.00 -40.13
C GLN A 228 3.90 14.61 -40.84
N HIS A 229 3.65 15.20 -42.01
CA HIS A 229 2.42 14.95 -42.79
C HIS A 229 2.20 13.45 -43.08
N ASP A 230 3.28 12.72 -43.38
CA ASP A 230 3.23 11.28 -43.69
C ASP A 230 2.81 10.44 -42.47
N ASP A 231 3.14 10.86 -41.24
CA ASP A 231 2.72 10.16 -40.02
C ASP A 231 1.19 10.24 -39.83
N PHE A 232 0.56 11.36 -40.21
CA PHE A 232 -0.89 11.52 -40.19
C PHE A 232 -1.58 10.71 -41.29
N ASN A 233 -0.94 10.57 -42.45
CA ASN A 233 -1.44 9.71 -43.53
C ASN A 233 -1.45 8.23 -43.11
N GLU A 234 -0.39 7.74 -42.45
CA GLU A 234 -0.35 6.37 -41.91
C GLU A 234 -1.48 6.12 -40.89
N LEU A 235 -1.80 7.11 -40.05
CA LEU A 235 -2.92 7.01 -39.12
C LEU A 235 -4.27 6.98 -39.84
N ALA A 236 -4.47 7.87 -40.81
CA ALA A 236 -5.72 7.96 -41.58
C ALA A 236 -6.00 6.69 -42.40
N GLU A 237 -4.97 5.99 -42.87
CA GLU A 237 -5.11 4.67 -43.51
C GLU A 237 -5.62 3.59 -42.53
N LYS A 238 -5.31 3.74 -41.24
CA LYS A 238 -5.64 2.76 -40.20
C LYS A 238 -6.93 3.08 -39.45
N GLN A 239 -7.34 4.35 -39.38
CA GLN A 239 -8.48 4.80 -38.60
C GLN A 239 -9.25 5.93 -39.31
N ASP A 240 -10.58 5.82 -39.35
CA ASP A 240 -11.47 6.89 -39.82
C ASP A 240 -11.59 7.96 -38.73
N THR A 241 -10.77 9.00 -38.86
CA THR A 241 -10.76 10.16 -37.95
C THR A 241 -11.75 11.24 -38.34
N ASP A 242 -12.35 11.19 -39.54
CA ASP A 242 -13.20 12.26 -40.07
C ASP A 242 -14.49 12.45 -39.26
N LYS A 243 -14.91 11.39 -38.56
CA LYS A 243 -16.11 11.40 -37.71
C LYS A 243 -15.80 11.64 -36.23
N VAL A 244 -14.55 11.82 -35.85
CA VAL A 244 -14.16 12.06 -34.45
C VAL A 244 -14.18 13.56 -34.16
N PRO A 245 -15.00 14.03 -33.21
CA PRO A 245 -15.10 15.46 -32.94
C PRO A 245 -13.78 16.04 -32.41
N VAL A 246 -13.35 17.16 -33.00
CA VAL A 246 -12.25 17.97 -32.47
C VAL A 246 -12.73 18.75 -31.26
N LYS A 247 -11.91 18.80 -30.22
CA LYS A 247 -12.22 19.43 -28.94
C LYS A 247 -11.28 20.59 -28.63
N SER A 248 -11.82 21.57 -27.90
CA SER A 248 -11.00 22.53 -27.17
C SER A 248 -10.20 21.83 -26.07
N LEU A 249 -9.13 22.46 -25.59
CA LEU A 249 -8.33 21.93 -24.49
C LEU A 249 -9.19 21.66 -23.24
N GLN A 250 -10.11 22.58 -22.91
CA GLN A 250 -11.02 22.44 -21.78
C GLN A 250 -11.97 21.24 -21.91
N ALA A 251 -12.52 21.02 -23.11
CA ALA A 251 -13.38 19.87 -23.39
C ALA A 251 -12.61 18.54 -23.49
N GLY A 252 -11.31 18.61 -23.83
CA GLY A 252 -10.38 17.46 -23.78
C GLY A 252 -10.13 16.98 -22.35
N VAL A 253 -9.97 17.91 -21.42
CA VAL A 253 -9.72 17.64 -19.99
C VAL A 253 -10.99 17.27 -19.21
N ALA A 254 -12.18 17.62 -19.70
CA ALA A 254 -13.42 17.39 -18.97
C ALA A 254 -13.65 15.92 -18.56
N THR A 255 -13.33 14.95 -19.43
CA THR A 255 -13.58 13.53 -19.14
C THR A 255 -12.65 12.98 -18.06
N GLN A 256 -11.36 13.36 -18.06
CA GLN A 256 -10.42 12.91 -17.02
C GLN A 256 -10.70 13.57 -15.67
N ILE A 257 -11.11 14.85 -15.65
CA ILE A 257 -11.55 15.52 -14.43
C ILE A 257 -12.85 14.91 -13.89
N MET A 258 -13.79 14.55 -14.77
CA MET A 258 -15.00 13.85 -14.38
C MET A 258 -14.68 12.53 -13.69
N ALA A 259 -13.80 11.71 -14.29
CA ALA A 259 -13.38 10.43 -13.70
C ALA A 259 -12.70 10.63 -12.33
N LEU A 260 -11.80 11.62 -12.24
CA LEU A 260 -10.98 11.87 -11.07
C LEU A 260 -11.78 12.44 -9.89
N CYS A 261 -12.74 13.35 -10.16
CA CYS A 261 -13.33 14.19 -9.11
C CYS A 261 -14.85 14.06 -8.96
N HIS A 262 -15.59 13.70 -10.02
CA HIS A 262 -17.05 13.84 -10.01
C HIS A 262 -17.74 12.78 -9.11
N PRO A 263 -18.71 13.14 -8.25
CA PRO A 263 -19.36 12.22 -7.30
C PRO A 263 -20.00 10.98 -7.94
N GLU A 264 -20.53 11.10 -9.16
CA GLU A 264 -21.09 9.99 -9.96
C GLU A 264 -20.15 8.77 -10.05
N PHE A 265 -18.84 9.02 -9.99
CA PHE A 265 -17.80 8.01 -10.12
C PHE A 265 -17.18 7.57 -8.80
N ALA A 266 -17.64 8.08 -7.65
CA ALA A 266 -17.05 7.78 -6.33
C ALA A 266 -16.99 6.27 -6.02
N ASN A 267 -18.03 5.53 -6.40
CA ASN A 267 -18.15 4.09 -6.15
C ASN A 267 -18.22 3.30 -7.47
N LYS A 268 -17.66 3.83 -8.56
CA LYS A 268 -17.59 3.19 -9.87
C LYS A 268 -16.13 3.10 -10.32
N GLY A 269 -15.83 2.20 -11.24
CA GLY A 269 -14.47 1.90 -11.69
C GLY A 269 -14.45 0.64 -12.55
N GLY A 270 -13.31 0.34 -13.17
CA GLY A 270 -13.21 -0.66 -14.24
C GLY A 270 -14.01 -0.21 -15.45
N ILE A 271 -13.86 1.07 -15.81
CA ILE A 271 -14.67 1.75 -16.81
C ILE A 271 -13.75 2.49 -17.78
N PHE A 272 -14.07 2.38 -19.06
CA PHE A 272 -13.56 3.25 -20.11
C PHE A 272 -14.53 4.42 -20.31
N LEU A 273 -13.98 5.63 -20.26
CA LEU A 273 -14.72 6.87 -20.49
C LEU A 273 -14.17 7.60 -21.71
N GLU A 274 -15.08 8.17 -22.49
CA GLU A 274 -14.77 9.11 -23.55
C GLU A 274 -15.90 10.13 -23.62
N HIS A 275 -15.59 11.36 -24.04
CA HIS A 275 -16.62 12.38 -24.29
C HIS A 275 -17.58 12.62 -23.11
N CYS A 276 -17.04 12.58 -21.88
CA CYS A 276 -17.80 12.76 -20.64
C CYS A 276 -18.91 11.72 -20.42
N ASN A 277 -18.75 10.50 -20.98
CA ASN A 277 -19.72 9.44 -20.89
C ASN A 277 -19.07 8.05 -20.86
N TYR A 278 -19.86 7.03 -20.52
CA TYR A 278 -19.49 5.64 -20.66
C TYR A 278 -19.29 5.29 -22.13
N SER A 279 -18.13 4.72 -22.46
CA SER A 279 -17.86 4.29 -23.82
C SER A 279 -18.61 3.00 -24.14
N GLN A 280 -19.13 2.91 -25.37
CA GLN A 280 -19.79 1.70 -25.87
C GLN A 280 -18.76 0.72 -26.42
N VAL A 281 -19.00 -0.57 -26.21
CA VAL A 281 -18.16 -1.62 -26.80
C VAL A 281 -18.34 -1.59 -28.32
N ASN A 282 -17.24 -1.45 -29.03
CA ASN A 282 -17.22 -1.42 -30.50
C ASN A 282 -16.00 -2.17 -31.02
N GLY A 283 -16.26 -3.28 -31.73
CA GLY A 283 -15.27 -4.18 -32.33
C GLY A 283 -14.62 -3.66 -33.61
N ASP A 284 -15.13 -2.58 -34.19
CA ASP A 284 -14.56 -1.98 -35.39
C ASP A 284 -13.30 -1.17 -35.04
N THR A 285 -12.14 -1.62 -35.53
CA THR A 285 -10.86 -0.97 -35.28
C THR A 285 -10.70 0.35 -36.02
N ARG A 286 -11.51 0.58 -37.07
CA ARG A 286 -11.46 1.81 -37.88
C ARG A 286 -12.31 2.93 -37.30
N GLN A 287 -13.33 2.63 -36.48
CA GLN A 287 -14.17 3.66 -35.87
C GLN A 287 -13.47 4.34 -34.69
N GLY A 288 -13.40 5.67 -34.73
CA GLY A 288 -12.67 6.47 -33.75
C GLY A 288 -13.33 6.66 -32.37
N THR A 289 -14.51 6.08 -32.13
CA THR A 289 -15.23 6.13 -30.84
C THR A 289 -15.57 4.73 -30.34
N GLY A 290 -15.72 4.58 -29.03
CA GLY A 290 -16.00 3.33 -28.32
C GLY A 290 -14.75 2.73 -27.66
N VAL A 291 -14.94 1.57 -27.03
CA VAL A 291 -13.86 0.72 -26.51
C VAL A 291 -13.80 -0.61 -27.27
N ILE A 292 -12.59 -1.03 -27.65
CA ILE A 292 -12.39 -2.29 -28.37
C ILE A 292 -12.49 -3.50 -27.42
N PRO A 293 -13.03 -4.67 -27.83
CA PRO A 293 -13.23 -5.79 -26.90
C PRO A 293 -11.96 -6.35 -26.25
N TRP A 294 -10.80 -6.36 -26.94
CA TRP A 294 -9.59 -7.02 -26.41
C TRP A 294 -9.03 -6.33 -25.16
N VAL A 295 -9.27 -5.03 -24.96
CA VAL A 295 -8.83 -4.32 -23.75
C VAL A 295 -9.77 -4.54 -22.55
N LEU A 296 -10.87 -5.27 -22.75
CA LEU A 296 -11.83 -5.65 -21.71
C LEU A 296 -11.68 -7.12 -21.28
N ASP A 297 -10.75 -7.86 -21.90
CA ASP A 297 -10.47 -9.25 -21.57
C ASP A 297 -9.72 -9.34 -20.23
N THR A 298 -10.38 -9.91 -19.22
CA THR A 298 -9.84 -10.03 -17.87
C THR A 298 -8.64 -10.98 -17.79
N GLU A 299 -8.64 -12.08 -18.54
CA GLU A 299 -7.52 -13.03 -18.51
C GLU A 299 -6.31 -12.44 -19.24
N PHE A 300 -6.55 -11.69 -20.31
CA PHE A 300 -5.51 -10.94 -20.98
C PHE A 300 -4.91 -9.85 -20.08
N GLY A 301 -5.74 -9.12 -19.33
CA GLY A 301 -5.30 -8.13 -18.35
C GLY A 301 -4.42 -8.73 -17.24
N LYS A 302 -4.77 -9.91 -16.72
CA LYS A 302 -3.94 -10.65 -15.75
C LYS A 302 -2.58 -11.03 -16.32
N LYS A 303 -2.54 -11.52 -17.57
CA LYS A 303 -1.29 -11.88 -18.25
C LYS A 303 -0.40 -10.66 -18.49
N LEU A 304 -0.99 -9.53 -18.90
CA LEU A 304 -0.25 -8.28 -19.05
C LEU A 304 0.31 -7.80 -17.70
N TRP A 305 -0.47 -7.92 -16.62
CA TRP A 305 0.01 -7.57 -15.28
C TRP A 305 1.24 -8.39 -14.91
N GLN A 306 1.17 -9.72 -15.04
CA GLN A 306 2.28 -10.62 -14.77
C GLN A 306 3.51 -10.28 -15.63
N LEU A 307 3.32 -10.11 -16.94
CA LEU A 307 4.41 -9.70 -17.84
C LEU A 307 5.02 -8.35 -17.40
N SER A 308 4.20 -7.41 -16.96
CA SER A 308 4.68 -6.10 -16.49
C SER A 308 5.54 -6.26 -15.23
N GLU A 309 5.11 -7.08 -14.25
CA GLU A 309 5.90 -7.42 -13.05
C GLU A 309 7.23 -8.07 -13.39
N GLU A 310 7.22 -9.04 -14.32
CA GLU A 310 8.43 -9.71 -14.83
C GLU A 310 9.38 -8.72 -15.51
N MET A 311 8.88 -7.85 -16.38
CA MET A 311 9.68 -6.87 -17.12
C MET A 311 10.34 -5.85 -16.20
N VAL A 312 9.63 -5.37 -15.17
CA VAL A 312 10.18 -4.39 -14.22
C VAL A 312 10.94 -5.01 -13.05
N ASN A 313 10.99 -6.36 -13.01
CA ASN A 313 11.56 -7.16 -11.94
C ASN A 313 11.03 -6.75 -10.56
N GLU A 314 9.70 -6.60 -10.45
CA GLU A 314 9.02 -6.18 -9.23
C GLU A 314 7.61 -6.74 -9.19
N VAL A 315 7.29 -7.46 -8.12
CA VAL A 315 5.95 -8.01 -7.88
C VAL A 315 5.17 -7.04 -7.01
N PHE A 316 3.87 -6.89 -7.28
CA PHE A 316 2.95 -6.09 -6.49
C PHE A 316 1.90 -7.02 -5.87
N PRO A 317 2.27 -7.72 -4.77
CA PRO A 317 1.43 -8.75 -4.19
C PRO A 317 0.28 -8.12 -3.40
N GLU A 318 -0.67 -8.97 -3.02
CA GLU A 318 -1.72 -8.62 -2.05
C GLU A 318 -1.14 -8.04 -0.73
N THR A 319 0.15 -8.26 -0.41
CA THR A 319 0.84 -7.70 0.77
C THR A 319 0.93 -6.16 0.79
N ALA A 320 0.82 -5.47 -0.36
CA ALA A 320 0.69 -4.00 -0.39
C ALA A 320 -0.57 -3.51 0.37
N LYS A 321 -1.58 -4.38 0.51
CA LYS A 321 -2.81 -4.11 1.27
C LYS A 321 -2.60 -4.15 2.78
N LEU A 322 -1.56 -4.83 3.28
CA LEU A 322 -1.17 -4.80 4.69
C LEU A 322 -0.53 -3.46 5.08
N ALA A 323 0.36 -2.93 4.24
CA ALA A 323 0.90 -1.58 4.44
C ALA A 323 -0.21 -0.52 4.38
N TYR A 324 -1.21 -0.73 3.50
CA TYR A 324 -2.43 0.07 3.49
C TYR A 324 -3.20 -0.05 4.82
N GLU A 325 -3.59 -1.26 5.25
CA GLU A 325 -4.30 -1.52 6.54
C GLU A 325 -3.62 -0.87 7.75
N ILE A 326 -2.30 -1.00 7.82
CA ILE A 326 -1.48 -0.48 8.91
C ILE A 326 -1.40 1.05 8.86
N SER A 327 -1.38 1.64 7.67
CA SER A 327 -1.39 3.10 7.51
C SER A 327 -2.69 3.79 7.97
N TYR A 328 -3.78 3.03 8.19
CA TYR A 328 -5.06 3.53 8.71
C TYR A 328 -5.27 3.27 10.20
N GLY A 329 -4.34 2.60 10.88
CA GLY A 329 -4.42 2.37 12.33
C GLY A 329 -5.55 1.42 12.77
N GLU A 330 -6.11 0.62 11.85
CA GLU A 330 -7.25 -0.26 12.16
C GLU A 330 -6.91 -1.31 13.23
N LEU A 331 -5.67 -1.78 13.29
CA LEU A 331 -5.23 -2.71 14.34
C LEU A 331 -5.22 -2.07 15.74
N ALA A 332 -5.15 -0.74 15.84
CA ALA A 332 -5.09 0.00 17.09
C ALA A 332 -6.45 0.44 17.63
N HIS A 333 -7.54 0.26 16.88
CA HIS A 333 -8.83 0.88 17.21
C HIS A 333 -9.40 0.40 18.56
N ASN A 334 -9.38 -0.91 18.82
CA ASN A 334 -9.78 -1.51 20.09
C ASN A 334 -8.59 -1.70 21.05
N ARG A 335 -7.46 -1.03 20.80
CA ARG A 335 -6.32 -1.07 21.71
C ARG A 335 -6.66 -0.31 23.00
N LEU A 336 -6.20 -0.85 24.13
CA LEU A 336 -6.33 -0.20 25.42
C LEU A 336 -5.52 1.12 25.43
N PRO A 337 -6.02 2.16 26.13
CA PRO A 337 -5.36 3.46 26.14
C PRO A 337 -4.00 3.41 26.85
N GLN A 338 -3.12 4.33 26.47
CA GLN A 338 -1.86 4.55 27.16
C GLN A 338 -2.11 4.97 28.61
N SER A 339 -1.22 4.53 29.50
CA SER A 339 -1.21 4.82 30.93
C SER A 339 0.09 5.52 31.31
N GLN A 340 0.06 6.26 32.41
CA GLN A 340 1.22 6.90 33.06
C GLN A 340 1.44 6.37 34.48
N LYS A 341 0.77 5.27 34.87
CA LYS A 341 0.77 4.80 36.28
C LYS A 341 2.14 4.38 36.82
N LEU A 342 3.09 4.04 35.96
CA LEU A 342 4.46 3.71 36.36
C LEU A 342 5.43 4.88 36.20
N GLU A 343 4.97 6.07 35.78
CA GLU A 343 5.83 7.24 35.67
C GLU A 343 6.47 7.58 37.04
N LEU A 344 7.74 7.96 37.02
CA LEU A 344 8.57 8.23 38.20
C LEU A 344 8.71 7.03 39.15
N THR A 345 8.58 5.80 38.63
CA THR A 345 8.71 4.56 39.40
C THR A 345 9.95 3.78 38.98
N GLY A 346 10.71 3.29 39.97
CA GLY A 346 11.75 2.29 39.78
C GLY A 346 11.20 0.89 40.03
N ILE A 347 11.50 -0.07 39.15
CA ILE A 347 11.09 -1.47 39.29
C ILE A 347 12.31 -2.37 39.15
N GLU A 348 12.49 -3.25 40.13
CA GLU A 348 13.51 -4.29 40.14
C GLU A 348 12.89 -5.63 39.71
N PHE A 349 13.59 -6.31 38.81
CA PHE A 349 13.19 -7.62 38.28
C PHE A 349 14.32 -8.62 38.51
N LYS A 350 14.01 -9.73 39.17
CA LYS A 350 14.93 -10.86 39.31
C LYS A 350 14.75 -11.84 38.15
N THR A 351 15.80 -12.08 37.38
CA THR A 351 15.86 -13.15 36.38
C THR A 351 16.58 -14.38 36.95
N GLU A 352 16.79 -15.41 36.13
CA GLU A 352 17.60 -16.58 36.53
C GLU A 352 19.04 -16.19 36.88
N ASP A 353 19.64 -15.28 36.12
CA ASP A 353 21.08 -14.98 36.16
C ASP A 353 21.43 -13.54 36.58
N SER A 354 20.45 -12.64 36.69
CA SER A 354 20.70 -11.22 36.94
C SER A 354 19.54 -10.49 37.64
N ILE A 355 19.80 -9.26 38.08
CA ILE A 355 18.77 -8.27 38.39
C ILE A 355 18.72 -7.28 37.23
N ILE A 356 17.51 -6.96 36.78
CA ILE A 356 17.24 -5.87 35.84
C ILE A 356 16.56 -4.76 36.63
N GLU A 357 17.05 -3.54 36.51
CA GLU A 357 16.44 -2.36 37.12
C GLU A 357 15.91 -1.46 36.00
N MET A 358 14.67 -1.02 36.14
CA MET A 358 14.05 -0.08 35.22
C MET A 358 13.54 1.13 35.96
N PHE A 359 13.88 2.32 35.48
CA PHE A 359 13.34 3.57 35.98
C PHE A 359 12.54 4.26 34.89
N PHE A 360 11.25 4.46 35.12
CA PHE A 360 10.33 5.08 34.19
C PHE A 360 10.27 6.58 34.45
N GLU A 361 10.69 7.38 33.47
CA GLU A 361 10.54 8.83 33.45
C GLU A 361 9.32 9.21 32.61
N GLN A 362 9.16 10.49 32.29
CA GLN A 362 7.97 10.98 31.58
C GLN A 362 7.84 10.43 30.15
N GLU A 363 8.95 10.32 29.40
CA GLU A 363 8.96 9.83 28.01
C GLU A 363 9.95 8.68 27.78
N THR A 364 10.88 8.50 28.70
CA THR A 364 12.02 7.60 28.62
C THR A 364 12.01 6.59 29.76
N CYS A 365 12.63 5.45 29.52
CA CYS A 365 12.91 4.45 30.54
C CYS A 365 14.41 4.14 30.53
N THR A 366 15.03 4.28 31.70
CA THR A 366 16.41 3.83 31.95
C THR A 366 16.39 2.36 32.34
N ILE A 367 17.29 1.57 31.76
CA ILE A 367 17.36 0.12 31.89
C ILE A 367 18.79 -0.25 32.27
N GLU A 368 18.95 -0.90 33.42
CA GLU A 368 20.23 -1.40 33.92
C GLU A 368 20.16 -2.92 34.15
N GLY A 369 21.29 -3.61 33.93
CA GLY A 369 21.40 -5.05 34.17
C GLY A 369 20.71 -5.95 33.14
N TYR A 370 20.02 -5.41 32.12
CA TYR A 370 19.45 -6.21 31.03
C TYR A 370 20.52 -6.56 30.00
N HIS A 371 21.01 -7.80 30.06
CA HIS A 371 22.07 -8.29 29.17
C HIS A 371 21.58 -9.47 28.33
N HIS A 372 21.97 -9.48 27.05
CA HIS A 372 21.81 -10.62 26.16
C HIS A 372 23.17 -10.99 25.55
N PRO A 373 23.53 -12.29 25.42
CA PRO A 373 24.86 -12.71 24.95
C PRO A 373 25.25 -12.20 23.56
N GLU A 374 24.26 -12.02 22.68
CA GLU A 374 24.47 -11.70 21.26
C GLU A 374 23.91 -10.33 20.83
N VAL A 375 23.21 -9.63 21.72
CA VAL A 375 22.49 -8.40 21.39
C VAL A 375 22.83 -7.33 22.41
N SER A 376 23.42 -6.23 21.94
CA SER A 376 23.66 -5.05 22.76
C SER A 376 22.36 -4.29 22.94
N ILE A 377 21.89 -4.20 24.18
CA ILE A 377 20.63 -3.52 24.55
C ILE A 377 21.00 -2.12 25.07
N PRO A 378 20.50 -1.03 24.46
CA PRO A 378 20.72 0.32 24.97
C PRO A 378 20.13 0.50 26.38
N SER A 379 20.80 1.30 27.20
CA SER A 379 20.38 1.57 28.58
C SER A 379 19.24 2.58 28.68
N ILE A 380 18.82 3.20 27.58
CA ILE A 380 17.70 4.15 27.53
C ILE A 380 16.84 3.80 26.33
N ALA A 381 15.52 3.80 26.54
CA ALA A 381 14.52 3.66 25.49
C ALA A 381 13.40 4.68 25.67
N ASN A 382 12.79 5.11 24.56
CA ASN A 382 11.44 5.66 24.64
C ASN A 382 10.49 4.52 24.98
N TYR A 383 9.42 4.79 25.70
CA TYR A 383 8.46 3.74 26.04
C TYR A 383 7.01 4.16 25.83
N GLU A 384 6.18 3.15 25.60
CA GLU A 384 4.74 3.24 25.74
C GLU A 384 4.30 2.28 26.85
N LEU A 385 3.46 2.75 27.76
CA LEU A 385 2.90 1.96 28.85
C LEU A 385 1.40 1.81 28.66
N ILE A 386 0.89 0.59 28.79
CA ILE A 386 -0.53 0.28 28.74
C ILE A 386 -0.89 -0.49 30.00
N GLU A 387 -1.91 -0.02 30.71
CA GLU A 387 -2.53 -0.80 31.77
C GLU A 387 -3.55 -1.75 31.15
N VAL A 388 -3.24 -3.05 31.16
CA VAL A 388 -4.10 -4.09 30.57
C VAL A 388 -5.32 -4.30 31.45
N ARG A 389 -5.09 -4.40 32.75
CA ARG A 389 -6.07 -4.40 33.85
C ARG A 389 -5.33 -4.01 35.13
N ASP A 390 -6.05 -3.89 36.24
CA ASP A 390 -5.45 -3.58 37.54
C ASP A 390 -4.24 -4.49 37.84
N ASN A 391 -3.08 -3.86 38.10
CA ASN A 391 -1.78 -4.49 38.36
C ASN A 391 -1.12 -5.25 37.19
N LEU A 392 -1.74 -5.32 36.01
CA LEU A 392 -1.17 -5.93 34.80
C LEU A 392 -0.86 -4.86 33.75
N PHE A 393 0.40 -4.77 33.36
CA PHE A 393 0.91 -3.76 32.44
C PHE A 393 1.60 -4.38 31.23
N PHE A 394 1.50 -3.72 30.09
CA PHE A 394 2.31 -3.94 28.90
C PHE A 394 3.17 -2.70 28.65
N VAL A 395 4.48 -2.88 28.55
CA VAL A 395 5.45 -1.84 28.25
C VAL A 395 6.07 -2.16 26.90
N ASP A 396 6.08 -1.21 25.98
CA ASP A 396 6.80 -1.31 24.72
C ASP A 396 7.99 -0.35 24.70
N LEU A 397 9.18 -0.86 24.43
CA LEU A 397 10.44 -0.12 24.43
C LEU A 397 10.94 0.07 23.00
N LEU A 398 11.17 1.34 22.65
CA LEU A 398 11.68 1.78 21.36
C LEU A 398 13.07 2.37 21.52
N PHE A 399 14.05 1.66 20.99
CA PHE A 399 15.45 2.06 21.03
C PHE A 399 15.78 2.99 19.86
N THR A 400 16.27 4.19 20.16
CA THR A 400 16.65 5.19 19.14
C THR A 400 18.06 4.93 18.58
N GLU A 401 18.96 4.38 19.40
CA GLU A 401 20.36 4.10 19.02
C GLU A 401 20.52 2.80 18.21
N ASN A 402 19.58 1.87 18.32
CA ASN A 402 19.57 0.61 17.58
C ASN A 402 18.16 0.28 17.11
N THR A 403 17.86 0.67 15.87
CA THR A 403 16.54 0.48 15.27
C THR A 403 16.31 -0.96 14.78
N GLU A 404 17.31 -1.84 14.82
CA GLU A 404 17.20 -3.25 14.44
C GLU A 404 16.72 -4.15 15.60
N ILE A 405 16.42 -3.56 16.75
CA ILE A 405 15.85 -4.25 17.91
C ILE A 405 14.70 -3.46 18.54
N THR A 406 13.84 -4.17 19.26
CA THR A 406 12.83 -3.61 20.18
C THR A 406 12.65 -4.56 21.35
N ALA A 407 12.22 -4.06 22.50
CA ALA A 407 11.86 -4.91 23.62
C ALA A 407 10.44 -4.61 24.07
N SER A 408 9.70 -5.64 24.48
CA SER A 408 8.38 -5.47 25.08
C SER A 408 8.30 -6.27 26.37
N ILE A 409 7.54 -5.79 27.35
CA ILE A 409 7.51 -6.34 28.70
C ILE A 409 6.07 -6.46 29.17
N ALA A 410 5.68 -7.64 29.66
CA ALA A 410 4.46 -7.80 30.44
C ALA A 410 4.83 -7.83 31.92
N ILE A 411 4.17 -7.02 32.75
CA ILE A 411 4.44 -6.90 34.19
C ILE A 411 3.14 -7.12 34.95
N ASP A 412 3.11 -8.10 35.84
CA ASP A 412 1.97 -8.39 36.70
C ASP A 412 2.38 -8.33 38.18
N PHE A 413 1.99 -7.25 38.86
CA PHE A 413 2.28 -7.04 40.28
C PHE A 413 1.41 -7.90 41.21
N LYS A 414 0.31 -8.49 40.70
CA LYS A 414 -0.51 -9.41 41.48
C LYS A 414 0.14 -10.78 41.59
N THR A 415 0.75 -11.26 40.50
CA THR A 415 1.47 -12.55 40.48
C THR A 415 2.98 -12.42 40.70
N ASN A 416 3.49 -11.18 40.79
CA ASN A 416 4.90 -10.82 40.80
C ASN A 416 5.67 -11.36 39.59
N LYS A 417 5.01 -11.52 38.44
CA LYS A 417 5.63 -12.07 37.23
C LYS A 417 5.94 -10.96 36.25
N ALA A 418 7.05 -11.09 35.55
CA ALA A 418 7.34 -10.29 34.38
C ALA A 418 7.95 -11.13 33.26
N LEU A 419 7.73 -10.73 32.01
CA LEU A 419 8.34 -11.37 30.85
C LEU A 419 8.85 -10.29 29.91
N PHE A 420 10.16 -10.28 29.69
CA PHE A 420 10.79 -9.46 28.68
C PHE A 420 10.86 -10.25 27.37
N VAL A 421 10.50 -9.59 26.27
CA VAL A 421 10.57 -10.12 24.91
C VAL A 421 11.45 -9.18 24.10
N LEU A 422 12.71 -9.55 23.92
CA LEU A 422 13.64 -8.85 23.03
C LEU A 422 13.44 -9.38 21.60
N THR A 423 13.11 -8.49 20.68
CA THR A 423 12.92 -8.83 19.27
C THR A 423 14.03 -8.20 18.43
N ARG A 424 14.67 -9.00 17.57
CA ARG A 424 15.73 -8.58 16.65
C ARG A 424 15.34 -8.85 15.22
N TYR A 425 15.55 -7.88 14.35
CA TYR A 425 15.46 -8.08 12.90
C TYR A 425 16.81 -8.56 12.36
N GLN A 426 16.82 -9.68 11.67
CA GLN A 426 17.99 -10.28 11.04
C GLN A 426 17.59 -10.94 9.72
N PRO A 427 17.62 -10.21 8.60
CA PRO A 427 17.25 -10.76 7.30
C PRO A 427 18.24 -11.84 6.87
N ALA A 428 17.74 -12.89 6.21
CA ALA A 428 18.60 -13.85 5.53
C ALA A 428 19.49 -13.14 4.49
N SER A 429 20.72 -13.63 4.30
CA SER A 429 21.59 -13.16 3.21
C SER A 429 20.86 -13.23 1.87
N THR A 430 21.11 -12.25 1.00
CA THR A 430 20.43 -12.09 -0.29
C THR A 430 20.40 -13.41 -1.04
N PRO A 431 19.22 -13.97 -1.36
CA PRO A 431 19.12 -15.19 -2.16
C PRO A 431 19.78 -14.97 -3.52
N ASP A 432 20.44 -16.00 -4.05
CA ASP A 432 20.85 -16.02 -5.46
C ASP A 432 19.61 -15.81 -6.33
N GLN A 433 19.58 -14.72 -7.10
CA GLN A 433 18.43 -14.32 -7.93
C GLN A 433 18.08 -15.37 -9.00
N ASN A 434 18.97 -16.33 -9.25
CA ASN A 434 18.77 -17.43 -10.21
C ASN A 434 18.33 -18.76 -9.55
N ALA A 435 18.22 -18.82 -8.23
CA ALA A 435 17.79 -20.04 -7.53
C ALA A 435 16.25 -20.15 -7.52
N PRO A 436 15.67 -21.37 -7.61
CA PRO A 436 14.25 -21.58 -7.34
C PRO A 436 13.91 -21.00 -5.96
N ILE A 437 12.79 -20.28 -5.85
CA ILE A 437 12.35 -19.64 -4.59
C ILE A 437 12.41 -20.68 -3.46
N PRO A 438 13.36 -20.56 -2.52
CA PRO A 438 13.47 -21.54 -1.46
C PRO A 438 12.27 -21.42 -0.52
N LEU A 439 11.80 -22.56 0.01
CA LEU A 439 10.75 -22.59 1.02
C LEU A 439 11.24 -21.79 2.25
N LYS A 440 10.68 -20.60 2.52
CA LYS A 440 11.07 -19.79 3.68
C LYS A 440 10.51 -20.44 4.94
N LEU A 441 11.35 -21.22 5.62
CA LEU A 441 11.00 -21.98 6.83
C LEU A 441 11.23 -21.20 8.14
N ALA A 442 11.80 -20.00 8.05
CA ALA A 442 12.13 -19.17 9.20
C ALA A 442 11.82 -17.70 8.93
N SER A 443 11.33 -17.01 9.95
CA SER A 443 11.12 -15.57 9.92
C SER A 443 12.46 -14.83 9.92
N ASN A 444 12.47 -13.61 9.39
CA ASN A 444 13.60 -12.66 9.53
C ASN A 444 13.69 -12.07 10.94
N TYR A 445 12.79 -12.47 11.86
CA TYR A 445 12.77 -12.01 13.24
C TYR A 445 13.19 -13.11 14.20
N GLN A 446 13.99 -12.74 15.19
CA GLN A 446 14.30 -13.56 16.35
C GLN A 446 13.70 -12.91 17.59
N GLN A 447 13.11 -13.73 18.45
CA GLN A 447 12.55 -13.29 19.73
C GLN A 447 13.20 -14.07 20.86
N TYR A 448 13.74 -13.34 21.84
CA TYR A 448 14.38 -13.86 23.03
C TYR A 448 13.53 -13.53 24.24
N PHE A 449 13.33 -14.50 25.12
CA PHE A 449 12.41 -14.41 26.24
C PHE A 449 13.18 -14.46 27.55
N THR A 450 12.99 -13.46 28.40
CA THR A 450 13.60 -13.41 29.75
C THR A 450 12.49 -13.37 30.80
N PRO A 451 12.10 -14.53 31.36
CA PRO A 451 11.18 -14.59 32.50
C PRO A 451 11.81 -13.93 33.73
N ALA A 452 11.02 -13.19 34.50
CA ALA A 452 11.48 -12.51 35.69
C ALA A 452 10.41 -12.47 36.80
N ILE A 453 10.87 -12.22 38.03
CA ILE A 453 10.04 -11.94 39.20
C ILE A 453 10.14 -10.46 39.54
N VAL A 454 9.00 -9.79 39.71
CA VAL A 454 8.94 -8.40 40.16
C VAL A 454 9.26 -8.34 41.65
N LEU A 455 10.29 -7.58 42.02
CA LEU A 455 10.72 -7.41 43.42
C LEU A 455 10.09 -6.18 44.08
N THR A 456 9.75 -5.16 43.30
CA THR A 456 9.19 -3.91 43.80
C THR A 456 7.68 -4.01 44.00
N GLY A 457 7.16 -3.48 45.12
CA GLY A 457 5.72 -3.26 45.31
C GLY A 457 4.94 -4.30 46.13
N ASN A 458 5.53 -5.45 46.52
CA ASN A 458 4.85 -6.44 47.39
C ASN A 458 5.78 -7.29 48.28
N HIS A 459 5.28 -7.73 49.44
CA HIS A 459 6.06 -8.35 50.53
C HIS A 459 6.16 -9.90 50.51
N GLN A 460 5.64 -10.60 49.48
CA GLN A 460 5.65 -12.07 49.42
C GLN A 460 6.28 -12.63 48.14
N VAL A 461 7.54 -12.26 47.89
CA VAL A 461 8.31 -12.72 46.72
C VAL A 461 8.73 -14.20 46.84
N GLU A 462 8.85 -14.73 48.06
CA GLU A 462 9.48 -16.03 48.38
C GLU A 462 8.86 -17.27 47.70
N HIS A 463 7.62 -17.18 47.20
CA HIS A 463 6.92 -18.27 46.51
C HIS A 463 6.57 -17.97 45.06
N SER A 464 7.07 -16.87 44.50
CA SER A 464 6.77 -16.47 43.13
C SER A 464 7.45 -17.40 42.13
N GLN A 465 6.70 -17.86 41.13
CA GLN A 465 7.23 -18.66 40.03
C GLN A 465 7.43 -17.78 38.79
N TYR A 466 8.43 -18.08 37.98
CA TYR A 466 8.58 -17.40 36.70
C TYR A 466 7.37 -17.67 35.78
N PRO A 467 7.01 -16.74 34.88
CA PRO A 467 6.16 -17.09 33.75
C PRO A 467 6.85 -18.18 32.92
N HIS A 468 6.07 -19.13 32.40
CA HIS A 468 6.61 -20.33 31.75
C HIS A 468 5.89 -20.61 30.44
N ILE A 469 6.57 -21.36 29.56
CA ILE A 469 6.00 -21.82 28.30
C ILE A 469 4.80 -22.71 28.60
N THR A 470 3.70 -22.52 27.87
CA THR A 470 2.46 -23.27 28.06
C THR A 470 1.94 -23.91 26.77
N LYS A 471 1.02 -24.85 26.94
CA LYS A 471 0.25 -25.50 25.87
C LYS A 471 -1.25 -25.22 25.96
N ASP A 472 -1.68 -24.39 26.91
CA ASP A 472 -3.10 -24.19 27.25
C ASP A 472 -3.93 -23.65 26.08
N LEU A 473 -3.32 -22.84 25.21
CA LEU A 473 -3.99 -22.28 24.03
C LEU A 473 -4.05 -23.26 22.86
N ILE A 474 -3.28 -24.34 22.85
CA ILE A 474 -3.24 -25.30 21.74
C ILE A 474 -4.61 -25.96 21.56
N GLY A 475 -5.09 -25.99 20.32
CA GLY A 475 -6.42 -26.46 19.94
C GLY A 475 -7.49 -25.38 20.00
N SER A 476 -7.24 -24.24 20.65
CA SER A 476 -8.23 -23.16 20.71
C SER A 476 -8.33 -22.37 19.41
N ARG A 477 -9.56 -21.92 19.13
CA ARG A 477 -9.93 -21.11 17.98
C ARG A 477 -10.78 -19.92 18.42
N SER A 478 -10.33 -18.72 18.10
CA SER A 478 -10.95 -17.47 18.53
C SER A 478 -10.91 -16.41 17.44
N LEU A 479 -11.88 -15.49 17.45
CA LEU A 479 -11.84 -14.26 16.68
C LEU A 479 -11.24 -13.12 17.51
N TYR A 480 -10.51 -12.25 16.84
CA TYR A 480 -9.87 -11.05 17.36
C TYR A 480 -10.42 -9.86 16.58
N CYS A 481 -11.29 -9.09 17.22
CA CYS A 481 -11.93 -7.91 16.64
C CYS A 481 -11.09 -6.67 16.97
N TYR A 482 -10.30 -6.22 16.01
CA TYR A 482 -9.38 -5.08 16.16
C TYR A 482 -10.06 -3.71 15.99
N SER A 483 -11.05 -3.63 15.11
CA SER A 483 -11.77 -2.37 14.81
C SER A 483 -13.25 -2.62 14.57
N THR A 484 -14.07 -1.64 14.96
CA THR A 484 -15.52 -1.63 14.67
C THR A 484 -15.90 -0.58 13.62
N SER A 485 -15.06 0.43 13.36
CA SER A 485 -15.29 1.45 12.32
C SER A 485 -15.15 0.86 10.92
N ILE A 486 -14.12 0.04 10.72
CA ILE A 486 -14.01 -0.89 9.60
C ILE A 486 -13.83 -2.25 10.27
N PRO A 487 -14.87 -3.12 10.29
CA PRO A 487 -14.81 -4.39 10.99
C PRO A 487 -13.60 -5.22 10.57
N THR A 488 -12.52 -5.13 11.34
CA THR A 488 -11.24 -5.79 11.09
C THR A 488 -11.16 -6.94 12.09
N VAL A 489 -11.35 -8.14 11.57
CA VAL A 489 -11.56 -9.34 12.36
C VAL A 489 -10.64 -10.44 11.85
N TYR A 490 -9.75 -10.88 12.71
CA TYR A 490 -8.86 -12.00 12.45
C TYR A 490 -9.37 -13.21 13.23
N GLU A 491 -9.15 -14.39 12.70
CA GLU A 491 -9.30 -15.65 13.40
C GLU A 491 -7.91 -16.20 13.67
N HIS A 492 -7.63 -16.62 14.90
CA HIS A 492 -6.43 -17.41 15.20
C HIS A 492 -6.81 -18.83 15.59
N ILE A 493 -6.04 -19.79 15.09
CA ILE A 493 -6.12 -21.22 15.39
C ILE A 493 -4.74 -21.66 15.88
N TYR A 494 -4.62 -21.98 17.15
CA TYR A 494 -3.34 -22.37 17.75
C TYR A 494 -3.12 -23.88 17.60
N ILE A 495 -2.23 -24.28 16.70
CA ILE A 495 -2.13 -25.67 16.25
C ILE A 495 -1.24 -26.50 17.16
N ASN A 496 -0.06 -25.97 17.50
CA ASN A 496 0.92 -26.65 18.33
C ASN A 496 1.85 -25.62 18.99
N SER A 497 2.90 -26.08 19.67
CA SER A 497 3.83 -25.23 20.41
C SER A 497 4.73 -24.32 19.55
N HIS A 498 4.69 -24.46 18.23
CA HIS A 498 5.55 -23.73 17.31
C HIS A 498 4.78 -22.99 16.21
N TRP A 499 3.54 -23.40 15.92
CA TRP A 499 2.76 -22.88 14.81
C TRP A 499 1.33 -22.55 15.21
N TYR A 500 0.86 -21.40 14.74
CA TYR A 500 -0.56 -21.06 14.67
C TYR A 500 -0.92 -20.72 13.22
N CYS A 501 -2.20 -20.72 12.90
CA CYS A 501 -2.68 -20.15 11.65
C CYS A 501 -3.62 -18.99 11.92
N TYR A 502 -3.62 -18.03 11.02
CA TYR A 502 -4.55 -16.92 11.02
C TYR A 502 -5.39 -16.90 9.74
N ASN A 503 -6.61 -16.39 9.84
CA ASN A 503 -7.44 -16.00 8.70
C ASN A 503 -8.01 -14.60 8.94
N VAL A 504 -7.99 -13.75 7.94
CA VAL A 504 -8.66 -12.45 8.00
C VAL A 504 -10.12 -12.65 7.58
N ILE A 505 -10.99 -12.73 8.58
CA ILE A 505 -12.43 -12.98 8.39
C ILE A 505 -13.13 -11.75 7.82
N ASN A 506 -12.70 -10.58 8.25
CA ASN A 506 -13.23 -9.31 7.79
C ASN A 506 -12.18 -8.20 7.92
N GLY A 507 -12.34 -7.14 7.14
CA GLY A 507 -11.41 -6.03 7.09
C GLY A 507 -10.74 -5.90 5.74
N ILE A 508 -9.71 -5.06 5.69
CA ILE A 508 -8.97 -4.70 4.47
C ILE A 508 -8.35 -5.94 3.85
N ARG A 509 -7.73 -6.82 4.63
CA ARG A 509 -7.14 -8.08 4.13
C ARG A 509 -8.09 -9.29 4.06
N LYS A 510 -9.41 -9.09 4.02
CA LYS A 510 -10.37 -10.20 4.06
C LYS A 510 -10.05 -11.30 3.03
N GLY A 511 -9.92 -12.54 3.52
CA GLY A 511 -9.57 -13.71 2.72
C GLY A 511 -8.10 -14.10 2.79
N ASP A 512 -7.23 -13.24 3.31
CA ASP A 512 -5.85 -13.59 3.62
C ASP A 512 -5.80 -14.62 4.75
N GLY A 513 -4.78 -15.47 4.71
CA GLY A 513 -4.48 -16.40 5.78
C GLY A 513 -3.07 -16.96 5.64
N GLY A 514 -2.54 -17.45 6.74
CA GLY A 514 -1.17 -17.91 6.84
C GLY A 514 -0.97 -18.80 8.05
N CYS A 515 0.23 -19.40 8.14
CA CYS A 515 0.66 -20.11 9.32
C CYS A 515 2.08 -19.70 9.65
N ASP A 516 2.29 -19.29 10.90
CA ASP A 516 3.48 -18.56 11.31
C ASP A 516 3.99 -19.06 12.65
N GLN A 517 5.26 -18.73 12.92
CA GLN A 517 5.92 -19.20 14.12
C GLN A 517 5.38 -18.46 15.33
N VAL A 518 5.02 -19.18 16.39
CA VAL A 518 4.35 -18.64 17.58
C VAL A 518 5.02 -19.13 18.87
N SER A 519 4.92 -18.34 19.93
CA SER A 519 5.32 -18.72 21.29
C SER A 519 4.27 -18.28 22.31
N TYR A 520 4.07 -19.09 23.36
CA TYR A 520 3.07 -18.85 24.41
C TYR A 520 3.71 -18.90 25.80
N TYR A 521 3.51 -17.86 26.60
CA TYR A 521 3.91 -17.82 28.00
C TYR A 521 2.70 -17.59 28.90
N LYS A 522 2.64 -18.32 30.02
CA LYS A 522 1.57 -18.23 31.00
C LYS A 522 2.03 -17.47 32.24
N PHE A 523 1.20 -16.52 32.68
CA PHE A 523 1.33 -15.83 33.96
C PHE A 523 0.38 -16.46 34.98
N ASP A 524 -0.89 -16.60 34.63
CA ASP A 524 -1.90 -17.32 35.43
C ASP A 524 -2.95 -17.95 34.51
N ASP A 525 -4.06 -18.46 35.04
CA ASP A 525 -5.09 -19.14 34.24
C ASP A 525 -5.77 -18.25 33.19
N SER A 526 -5.71 -16.93 33.38
CA SER A 526 -6.37 -15.91 32.55
C SER A 526 -5.39 -15.06 31.72
N THR A 527 -4.10 -15.07 32.07
CA THR A 527 -3.11 -14.11 31.56
C THR A 527 -2.01 -14.82 30.79
N TYR A 528 -1.85 -14.43 29.52
CA TYR A 528 -0.85 -15.01 28.62
C TYR A 528 -0.09 -13.91 27.88
N VAL A 529 1.17 -14.18 27.54
CA VAL A 529 1.89 -13.45 26.50
C VAL A 529 1.97 -14.33 25.28
N VAL A 530 1.44 -13.84 24.16
CA VAL A 530 1.46 -14.53 22.87
C VAL A 530 2.28 -13.71 21.90
N THR A 531 3.23 -14.36 21.25
CA THR A 531 4.13 -13.73 20.28
C THR A 531 4.12 -14.53 19.00
N TRP A 532 4.24 -13.86 17.86
CA TRP A 532 4.43 -14.55 16.59
C TRP A 532 5.33 -13.75 15.65
N ARG A 533 5.88 -14.45 14.66
CA ARG A 533 6.84 -13.94 13.70
C ARG A 533 6.39 -14.40 12.32
N GLU A 534 5.99 -13.43 11.50
CA GLU A 534 5.47 -13.68 10.16
C GLU A 534 6.59 -14.22 9.27
N LEU A 535 6.27 -15.20 8.44
CA LEU A 535 7.19 -15.79 7.46
C LEU A 535 7.23 -14.97 6.18
N LEU A 536 6.05 -14.63 5.65
CA LEU A 536 5.91 -14.02 4.33
C LEU A 536 6.12 -12.50 4.34
N ILE A 537 5.88 -11.87 5.48
CA ILE A 537 5.91 -10.43 5.66
C ILE A 537 6.88 -10.14 6.79
N ASP A 538 7.69 -9.10 6.66
CA ASP A 538 8.65 -8.73 7.68
C ASP A 538 7.96 -8.02 8.85
N LEU A 539 7.26 -8.80 9.67
CA LEU A 539 6.61 -8.38 10.91
C LEU A 539 6.79 -9.42 12.01
N SER A 540 6.86 -8.91 13.22
CA SER A 540 6.79 -9.67 14.47
C SER A 540 5.79 -9.02 15.40
N PHE A 541 5.21 -9.80 16.31
CA PHE A 541 4.18 -9.30 17.21
C PHE A 541 4.39 -9.81 18.63
N VAL A 542 4.00 -8.98 19.59
CA VAL A 542 3.98 -9.28 21.03
C VAL A 542 2.67 -8.75 21.61
N PHE A 543 1.89 -9.63 22.23
CA PHE A 543 0.62 -9.29 22.84
C PHE A 543 0.47 -9.89 24.24
N VAL A 544 -0.17 -9.12 25.12
CA VAL A 544 -0.72 -9.60 26.38
C VAL A 544 -2.20 -9.93 26.18
N TYR A 545 -2.59 -11.13 26.58
CA TYR A 545 -3.94 -11.64 26.51
C TYR A 545 -4.51 -11.65 27.93
N ASP A 546 -5.65 -10.98 28.10
CA ASP A 546 -6.45 -11.00 29.31
C ASP A 546 -7.77 -11.72 28.97
N LEU A 547 -7.83 -13.01 29.31
CA LEU A 547 -8.97 -13.85 28.99
C LEU A 547 -10.16 -13.60 29.92
N ASP A 548 -9.95 -13.01 31.11
CA ASP A 548 -11.04 -12.63 32.02
C ASP A 548 -11.87 -11.52 31.39
N ASN A 549 -11.21 -10.49 30.85
CA ASN A 549 -11.86 -9.36 30.18
C ASN A 549 -12.06 -9.59 28.67
N LYS A 550 -11.54 -10.69 28.12
CA LYS A 550 -11.57 -11.01 26.67
C LYS A 550 -10.97 -9.90 25.84
N THR A 551 -9.82 -9.40 26.25
CA THR A 551 -9.08 -8.34 25.56
C THR A 551 -7.66 -8.77 25.28
N THR A 552 -7.08 -8.18 24.24
CA THR A 552 -5.65 -8.23 23.99
C THR A 552 -5.13 -6.83 23.75
N THR A 553 -3.91 -6.55 24.19
CA THR A 553 -3.16 -5.36 23.79
C THR A 553 -1.72 -5.74 23.50
N GLY A 554 -1.08 -5.01 22.60
CA GLY A 554 0.26 -5.33 22.16
C GLY A 554 0.76 -4.41 21.07
N LYS A 555 1.70 -4.93 20.30
CA LYS A 555 2.28 -4.28 19.14
C LYS A 555 2.70 -5.28 18.06
N GLY A 556 2.67 -4.81 16.82
CA GLY A 556 3.49 -5.33 15.73
C GLY A 556 4.74 -4.48 15.55
N TRP A 557 5.81 -5.08 15.08
CA TRP A 557 7.06 -4.39 14.78
C TRP A 557 7.75 -5.05 13.60
N GLY A 558 8.11 -4.24 12.60
CA GLY A 558 8.83 -4.77 11.46
C GLY A 558 9.04 -3.79 10.31
N ASN A 559 9.47 -4.32 9.17
CA ASN A 559 9.85 -3.55 7.98
C ASN A 559 8.84 -3.77 6.85
N LEU A 560 7.82 -2.92 6.76
CA LEU A 560 6.74 -3.07 5.76
C LEU A 560 7.00 -2.41 4.41
N SER A 561 8.19 -1.87 4.20
CA SER A 561 8.46 -1.03 3.03
C SER A 561 9.88 -1.27 2.52
N ASP A 562 10.14 -1.00 1.24
CA ASP A 562 11.48 -0.99 0.62
C ASP A 562 12.40 0.13 1.19
N VAL A 563 12.05 0.66 2.37
CA VAL A 563 12.65 1.84 2.98
C VAL A 563 13.59 1.47 4.13
N ASN A 564 13.75 0.18 4.48
CA ASN A 564 14.57 -0.27 5.61
C ASN A 564 14.28 0.51 6.91
N LYS A 565 13.02 0.95 7.08
CA LYS A 565 12.59 1.67 8.27
C LYS A 565 11.69 0.76 9.08
N MET A 566 12.16 0.40 10.26
CA MET A 566 11.35 -0.34 11.22
C MET A 566 10.20 0.52 11.69
N ILE A 567 8.99 -0.03 11.62
CA ILE A 567 7.77 0.61 12.10
C ILE A 567 7.28 -0.12 13.34
N ASN A 568 6.72 0.65 14.27
CA ASN A 568 6.01 0.12 15.43
C ASN A 568 4.51 0.31 15.22
N ILE A 569 3.74 -0.75 15.42
CA ILE A 569 2.32 -0.83 15.08
C ILE A 569 1.55 -1.15 16.36
N PRO A 570 1.04 -0.14 17.07
CA PRO A 570 0.01 -0.31 18.10
C PRO A 570 -1.09 -1.28 17.68
N ALA A 571 -1.40 -2.27 18.52
CA ALA A 571 -2.49 -3.18 18.23
C ALA A 571 -3.24 -3.69 19.46
N GLY A 572 -4.55 -3.91 19.34
CA GLY A 572 -5.38 -4.51 20.39
C GLY A 572 -6.78 -4.87 19.91
N ALA A 573 -7.38 -5.87 20.54
CA ALA A 573 -8.60 -6.51 20.06
C ALA A 573 -9.48 -7.03 21.21
N HIS A 574 -10.77 -7.17 20.93
CA HIS A 574 -11.68 -7.99 21.71
C HIS A 574 -11.65 -9.44 21.23
N ILE A 575 -11.69 -10.38 22.17
CA ILE A 575 -11.65 -11.82 21.89
C ILE A 575 -13.06 -12.40 21.87
N ILE A 576 -13.39 -13.15 20.83
CA ILE A 576 -14.59 -13.99 20.76
C ILE A 576 -14.14 -15.45 20.60
N SER A 577 -14.17 -16.22 21.68
CA SER A 577 -13.86 -17.65 21.64
C SER A 577 -14.91 -18.40 20.81
N LEU A 578 -14.46 -19.22 19.87
CA LEU A 578 -15.35 -20.02 19.01
C LEU A 578 -15.45 -21.47 19.50
N ASN A 579 -14.33 -22.18 19.55
CA ASN A 579 -14.26 -23.57 20.01
C ASN A 579 -12.85 -23.96 20.45
N SER A 580 -12.74 -25.13 21.07
CA SER A 580 -11.47 -25.79 21.35
C SER A 580 -11.50 -27.20 20.78
N LEU A 581 -10.51 -27.54 19.97
CA LEU A 581 -10.32 -28.84 19.36
C LEU A 581 -9.43 -29.70 20.25
N ASN A 582 -9.95 -30.84 20.69
CA ASN A 582 -9.14 -31.87 21.34
C ASN A 582 -8.86 -32.98 20.31
N TYR A 583 -7.59 -33.15 19.92
CA TYR A 583 -7.19 -34.20 19.00
C TYR A 583 -7.07 -35.52 19.77
N PRO A 584 -7.96 -36.51 19.56
CA PRO A 584 -7.87 -37.78 20.27
C PRO A 584 -6.59 -38.49 19.84
N LEU A 585 -5.73 -38.85 20.80
CA LEU A 585 -4.46 -39.55 20.55
C LEU A 585 -4.59 -40.85 19.72
N ASN A 586 -5.80 -41.43 19.68
CA ASN A 586 -6.09 -42.70 19.02
C ASN A 586 -6.90 -42.55 17.71
N TYR A 587 -7.07 -41.33 17.18
CA TYR A 587 -7.83 -41.15 15.94
C TYR A 587 -6.96 -41.48 14.72
N ILE A 588 -7.21 -42.64 14.12
CA ILE A 588 -6.68 -43.00 12.80
C ILE A 588 -7.74 -42.55 11.79
N PRO A 589 -7.45 -41.62 10.87
CA PRO A 589 -8.38 -41.24 9.82
C PRO A 589 -8.68 -42.49 8.95
N THR A 590 -9.94 -42.89 8.86
CA THR A 590 -10.40 -43.95 7.94
C THR A 590 -10.45 -43.47 6.51
#